data_AF-A0A6I7HT37-F1
#
_entry.id   AF-A0A6I7HT37-F1
#
_cell.length_a   1.000
_cell.length_b   1.000
_cell.length_c   1.000
_cell.angle_alpha   90.00
_cell.angle_beta   90.00
_cell.angle_gamma   90.00
#
_symmetry.space_group_name_H-M   'P 1'
#
loop_
_entity.id
_entity.type
_entity.pdbx_description
1 polymer ?
#
loop_
_entity_poly.entity_id
_entity_poly.type
_entity_poly.pdbx_seq_one_letter_code
_entity_poly.pdbx_strand_id
1 'polypeptide(L)'
;MTVIKTEYPAATPKVAFFPLKGRRALIRRCARELDERNGEAALTYWRTTCRGLGAELLERGCPEPEMRRQILDFQDMVQQELQWLHCGDRRQGRADS
;
A
#
# COMPACT_ATOMS: atom_id res chain seq x y z
N MET A 1 0.29 -3.30 48.67
CA MET A 1 0.57 -2.27 47.65
C MET A 1 1.37 -2.93 46.53
N THR A 2 0.77 -3.06 45.36
CA THR A 2 1.31 -3.81 44.22
C THR A 2 2.29 -2.93 43.43
N VAL A 3 3.51 -3.41 43.19
CA VAL A 3 4.41 -2.82 42.19
C VAL A 3 4.66 -3.85 41.10
N ILE A 4 3.81 -3.81 40.07
CA ILE A 4 4.03 -4.56 38.84
C ILE A 4 4.99 -3.72 38.01
N LYS A 5 6.24 -4.15 37.91
CA LYS A 5 7.27 -3.53 37.09
C LYS A 5 6.92 -3.87 35.64
N THR A 6 6.24 -2.96 34.94
CA THR A 6 5.99 -3.11 33.51
C THR A 6 7.33 -2.98 32.79
N GLU A 7 7.92 -4.12 32.46
CA GLU A 7 9.02 -4.20 31.51
C GLU A 7 8.46 -3.84 30.13
N TYR A 8 8.85 -2.67 29.61
CA TYR A 8 8.65 -2.35 28.20
C TYR A 8 9.60 -3.24 27.39
N PRO A 9 9.11 -4.17 26.55
CA PRO A 9 9.99 -4.91 25.68
C PRO A 9 10.73 -3.89 24.80
N ALA A 10 12.06 -3.96 24.83
CA ALA A 10 12.95 -3.11 24.09
C ALA A 10 12.44 -2.96 22.65
N ALA A 11 11.95 -1.76 22.32
CA ALA A 11 11.56 -1.42 20.97
C ALA A 11 12.83 -1.58 20.12
N THR A 12 12.89 -2.67 19.37
CA THR A 12 13.93 -2.86 18.36
C THR A 12 13.90 -1.63 17.46
N PRO A 13 15.06 -1.01 17.18
CA PRO A 13 15.11 0.19 16.37
C PRO A 13 14.47 -0.15 15.02
N LYS A 14 13.28 0.40 14.81
CA LYS A 14 12.49 0.23 13.60
C LYS A 14 13.25 1.02 12.54
N VAL A 15 14.16 0.35 11.84
CA VAL A 15 14.86 0.92 10.69
C VAL A 15 13.79 1.62 9.85
N ALA A 16 13.94 2.93 9.70
CA ALA A 16 13.00 3.75 8.95
C ALA A 16 13.21 3.44 7.47
N PHE A 17 12.77 2.25 7.03
CA PHE A 17 12.55 1.97 5.63
C PHE A 17 11.48 2.96 5.20
N PHE A 18 11.79 3.83 4.24
CA PHE A 18 10.86 4.84 3.75
C PHE A 18 9.53 4.17 3.39
N PRO A 19 8.49 4.32 4.24
CA PRO A 19 7.35 3.43 4.20
C PRO A 19 6.59 3.67 2.90
N LEU A 20 6.21 2.60 2.21
CA LEU A 20 5.47 2.71 0.94
C LEU A 20 4.17 3.52 1.11
N LYS A 21 3.57 3.49 2.29
CA LYS A 21 2.40 4.32 2.67
C LYS A 21 2.64 5.83 2.52
N GLY A 22 3.89 6.29 2.65
CA GLY A 22 4.27 7.68 2.42
C GLY A 22 4.32 8.07 0.93
N ARG A 23 4.40 7.09 0.01
CA ARG A 23 4.50 7.30 -1.44
C ARG A 23 3.11 7.54 -2.06
N ARG A 24 2.37 8.55 -1.61
CA ARG A 24 1.01 8.87 -2.08
C ARG A 24 0.90 9.05 -3.60
N ALA A 25 1.92 9.64 -4.23
CA ALA A 25 1.96 9.79 -5.69
C ALA A 25 2.00 8.43 -6.41
N LEU A 26 2.74 7.45 -5.86
CA LEU A 26 2.80 6.09 -6.40
C LEU A 26 1.45 5.39 -6.25
N ILE A 27 0.82 5.52 -5.07
CA ILE A 27 -0.50 4.94 -4.80
C ILE A 27 -1.54 5.45 -5.82
N ARG A 28 -1.60 6.77 -6.03
CA ARG A 28 -2.51 7.41 -7.00
C ARG A 28 -2.25 6.96 -8.44
N ARG A 29 -0.97 6.90 -8.82
CA ARG A 29 -0.58 6.46 -10.17
C ARG A 29 -1.01 5.01 -10.38
N CYS A 30 -0.70 4.12 -9.45
CA CYS A 30 -1.11 2.72 -9.55
C CYS A 30 -2.62 2.56 -9.60
N ALA A 31 -3.38 3.32 -8.81
CA ALA A 31 -4.84 3.30 -8.86
C ALA A 31 -5.38 3.72 -10.23
N ARG A 32 -4.89 4.81 -10.83
CA ARG A 32 -5.26 5.21 -12.19
C ARG A 32 -4.87 4.18 -13.25
N GLU A 33 -3.66 3.65 -13.17
CA GLU A 33 -3.17 2.66 -14.13
C GLU A 33 -3.94 1.33 -14.04
N LEU A 34 -4.52 1.02 -12.87
CA LEU A 34 -5.43 -0.10 -12.65
C LEU A 34 -6.87 0.21 -13.07
N ASP A 35 -7.30 1.47 -13.04
CA ASP A 35 -8.60 1.92 -13.54
C ASP A 35 -8.61 1.90 -15.09
N GLU A 36 -7.52 2.39 -15.70
CA GLU A 36 -7.33 2.41 -17.16
C GLU A 36 -7.14 1.00 -17.75
N ARG A 37 -6.51 0.08 -17.00
CA ARG A 37 -6.27 -1.30 -17.44
C ARG A 37 -7.30 -2.22 -16.81
N ASN A 38 -8.04 -2.95 -17.64
CA ASN A 38 -9.04 -3.90 -17.17
C ASN A 38 -8.64 -5.35 -17.48
N GLY A 39 -9.05 -6.29 -16.63
CA GLY A 39 -8.82 -7.72 -16.82
C GLY A 39 -7.37 -8.19 -16.61
N GLU A 40 -6.92 -9.13 -17.44
CA GLU A 40 -5.60 -9.78 -17.33
C GLU A 40 -4.41 -8.80 -17.37
N ALA A 41 -4.53 -7.71 -18.14
CA ALA A 41 -3.48 -6.69 -18.22
C ALA A 41 -3.29 -5.95 -16.89
N ALA A 42 -4.40 -5.68 -16.18
CA ALA A 42 -4.39 -5.07 -14.85
C ALA A 42 -3.73 -5.97 -13.83
N LEU A 43 -4.11 -7.25 -13.83
CA LEU A 43 -3.56 -8.27 -12.92
C LEU A 43 -2.06 -8.47 -13.14
N THR A 44 -1.62 -8.54 -14.40
CA THR A 44 -0.20 -8.69 -14.76
C THR A 44 0.61 -7.48 -14.31
N TYR A 45 0.13 -6.27 -14.58
CA TYR A 45 0.73 -5.04 -14.10
C TYR A 45 0.82 -5.02 -12.56
N TRP A 46 -0.25 -5.39 -11.88
CA TRP A 46 -0.33 -5.36 -10.42
C TRP A 46 0.66 -6.33 -9.78
N ARG A 47 0.69 -7.58 -10.26
CA ARG A 47 1.62 -8.61 -9.79
C ARG A 47 3.08 -8.19 -10.01
N THR A 48 3.38 -7.58 -11.16
CA THR A 48 4.73 -7.08 -11.47
C THR A 48 5.12 -5.93 -10.55
N THR A 49 4.20 -4.99 -10.30
CA THR A 49 4.43 -3.85 -9.39
C THR A 49 4.68 -4.32 -7.96
N CYS A 50 3.85 -5.22 -7.43
CA CYS A 50 4.03 -5.75 -6.07
C CYS A 50 5.34 -6.52 -5.92
N ARG A 51 5.72 -7.32 -6.92
CA ARG A 51 6.99 -8.05 -6.94
C ARG A 51 8.19 -7.10 -7.00
N GLY A 52 8.14 -6.06 -7.84
CA GLY A 52 9.19 -5.06 -7.94
C GLY A 52 9.38 -4.28 -6.64
N LEU A 53 8.28 -3.85 -6.00
CA LEU A 53 8.35 -3.16 -4.71
C LEU A 53 8.85 -4.08 -3.59
N GLY A 54 8.45 -5.36 -3.59
CA GLY A 54 8.94 -6.34 -2.64
C GLY A 54 10.45 -6.58 -2.80
N ALA A 55 10.92 -6.73 -4.05
CA ALA A 55 12.35 -6.86 -4.35
C ALA A 55 13.13 -5.60 -3.92
N GLU A 56 12.65 -4.39 -4.23
CA GLU A 56 13.28 -3.13 -3.82
C GLU A 56 13.43 -3.06 -2.29
N LEU A 57 12.42 -3.51 -1.54
CA LEU A 57 12.47 -3.54 -0.08
C LEU A 57 13.49 -4.57 0.44
N LEU A 58 13.52 -5.77 -0.15
CA LEU A 58 14.50 -6.80 0.22
C LEU A 58 15.94 -6.37 -0.09
N GLU A 59 16.18 -5.76 -1.24
CA GLU A 59 17.49 -5.21 -1.64
C GLU A 59 18.00 -4.14 -0.68
N ARG A 60 17.08 -3.36 -0.09
CA ARG A 60 17.38 -2.36 0.93
C ARG A 60 17.63 -2.97 2.32
N GLY A 61 17.56 -4.30 2.45
CA GLY A 61 17.75 -5.01 3.71
C GLY A 61 16.50 -5.04 4.60
N CYS A 62 15.32 -4.78 4.05
CA CYS A 62 14.07 -4.95 4.80
C CYS A 62 13.83 -6.43 5.10
N PRO A 63 13.59 -6.81 6.36
CA PRO A 63 13.22 -8.18 6.70
C PRO A 63 11.93 -8.59 5.96
N GLU A 64 11.86 -9.83 5.49
CA GLU A 64 10.69 -10.37 4.79
C GLU A 64 9.34 -10.11 5.49
N PRO A 65 9.17 -10.30 6.82
CA PRO A 65 7.90 -10.02 7.48
C PRO A 65 7.52 -8.54 7.43
N GLU A 66 8.49 -7.62 7.51
CA GLU A 66 8.21 -6.18 7.41
C GLU A 66 7.96 -5.77 5.95
N MET A 67 8.67 -6.36 4.98
CA MET A 67 8.41 -6.16 3.56
C MET A 67 6.98 -6.59 3.21
N ARG A 68 6.56 -7.76 3.66
CA ARG A 68 5.20 -8.27 3.45
C ARG A 68 4.16 -7.33 4.04
N ARG A 69 4.37 -6.83 5.26
CA ARG A 69 3.46 -5.86 5.89
C ARG A 69 3.37 -4.56 5.08
N GLN A 70 4.51 -4.02 4.65
CA GLN A 70 4.52 -2.79 3.84
C GLN A 70 3.83 -2.97 2.49
N ILE A 71 3.97 -4.15 1.87
CA ILE A 71 3.27 -4.48 0.63
C ILE A 71 1.77 -4.58 0.87
N LEU A 72 1.31 -5.23 1.96
CA LEU A 72 -0.12 -5.28 2.30
C LEU A 72 -0.69 -3.88 2.53
N ASP A 73 -0.02 -3.05 3.34
CA ASP A 73 -0.43 -1.66 3.59
C ASP A 73 -0.51 -0.86 2.27
N PHE A 74 0.44 -1.06 1.35
CA PHE A 74 0.42 -0.42 0.04
C PHE A 74 -0.77 -0.87 -0.81
N GLN A 75 -1.06 -2.17 -0.83
CA GLN A 75 -2.22 -2.72 -1.54
C GLN A 75 -3.53 -2.12 -1.01
N ASP A 76 -3.71 -2.06 0.31
CA ASP A 76 -4.91 -1.49 0.94
C ASP A 76 -5.10 -0.02 0.58
N MET A 77 -4.03 0.76 0.51
CA MET A 77 -4.09 2.17 0.12
C MET A 77 -4.45 2.35 -1.35
N VAL A 78 -3.91 1.52 -2.25
CA VAL A 78 -4.25 1.55 -3.69
C VAL A 78 -5.71 1.13 -3.91
N GLN A 79 -6.16 0.09 -3.21
CA GLN A 79 -7.56 -0.35 -3.28
C GLN A 79 -8.52 0.72 -2.79
N GLN A 80 -8.19 1.41 -1.69
CA GLN A 80 -8.97 2.56 -1.26
C GLN A 80 -9.02 3.64 -2.34
N GLU A 81 -7.88 4.10 -2.86
CA GLU A 81 -7.85 5.15 -3.89
C GLU A 81 -8.64 4.75 -5.15
N LEU A 82 -8.57 3.48 -5.57
CA LEU A 82 -9.37 2.95 -6.68
C LEU A 82 -10.88 3.00 -6.39
N GLN A 83 -11.30 2.63 -5.17
CA GLN A 83 -12.69 2.77 -4.74
C GLN A 83 -13.14 4.25 -4.75
N TRP A 84 -12.27 5.17 -4.34
CA TRP A 84 -12.55 6.61 -4.40
C TRP A 84 -12.74 7.09 -5.84
N LEU A 85 -11.90 6.64 -6.79
CA LEU A 85 -12.03 6.96 -8.21
C LEU A 85 -13.38 6.47 -8.77
N HIS A 86 -13.71 5.20 -8.56
CA HIS A 86 -14.99 4.62 -9.03
C HIS A 86 -16.23 5.23 -8.33
N CYS A 87 -16.13 5.62 -7.06
CA CYS A 87 -17.23 6.24 -6.33
C CYS A 87 -17.45 7.71 -6.72
N GLY A 88 -16.37 8.44 -7.01
CA GLY A 88 -16.41 9.82 -7.51
C GLY A 88 -17.06 9.91 -8.89
N ASP A 89 -16.74 8.97 -9.78
CA ASP A 89 -17.26 8.94 -11.15
C ASP A 89 -18.79 8.67 -11.19
N ARG A 90 -19.30 7.79 -10.31
CA ARG A 90 -20.75 7.55 -10.17
C ARG A 90 -21.56 8.75 -9.66
N ARG A 91 -20.94 9.76 -9.06
CA ARG A 91 -21.64 10.99 -8.63
C ARG A 91 -21.72 12.03 -9.75
N GLN A 92 -20.81 11.99 -10.71
CA GLN A 92 -20.78 12.94 -11.83
C GLN A 92 -21.86 12.61 -12.88
N GLY A 93 -22.31 11.35 -12.98
CA GLY A 93 -23.34 10.89 -13.93
C GLY A 93 -24.81 11.09 -13.53
N ARG A 94 -25.11 11.83 -12.45
CA ARG A 94 -26.51 12.09 -11.98
C ARG A 94 -26.88 13.57 -11.84
N ALA A 95 -26.10 14.46 -12.45
CA ALA A 95 -26.37 15.90 -12.45
C ALA A 95 -26.74 16.44 -13.85
N ASP A 96 -26.98 15.56 -14.82
CA ASP A 96 -27.42 15.92 -16.18
C ASP A 96 -28.64 15.07 -16.58
N SER A 97 -29.80 15.44 -16.03
CA SER A 97 -31.16 15.12 -16.51
C SER A 97 -32.18 16.01 -15.83
#